data_AF-A0A972RDL6-F1
#
_entry.id   AF-A0A972RDL6-F1
#
_cell.length_a   1.000
_cell.length_b   1.000
_cell.length_c   1.000
_cell.angle_alpha   90.00
_cell.angle_beta   90.00
_cell.angle_gamma   90.00
#
_symmetry.space_group_name_H-M   'P 1'
#
loop_
_entity.id
_entity.type
_entity.pdbx_description
1 polymer ?
#
loop_
_entity_poly.entity_id
_entity_poly.type
_entity_poly.pdbx_seq_one_letter_code
_entity_poly.pdbx_strand_id
1 'polypeptide(L)'
;MPLTDIAEKTAQFYAPRFEVEIEGKKLKGAMEKIITDISITEKVDEGASFSFTLYDEFDLRKQRFKWLEHELFQIGNKTKISLGYENNLETMIEGKITSIEPSFFSGELPTITITGHDLSFDYLKRPSPAETFKNTTYGEIAEKIARGAGLQPVVDRSDIRVLEIKKQNNESYYRFLKRLAGEIEFVFFVYKKTMYFVSEYIYPEEITLSFGRDLISFKPSLNTSGILKSVEVRGHNPKDPSKPVVGKVVAKGLVEGEYIKIGSLSKKIENPAEKVIDNVTVTSVSHARKIAESVLKKANQSILTGEGSSIGVPQIRAGITLQLERLGSIFSGRYYVTETTHSINNSGYLTRFSVIRREK
;
A
#
# COMPACT_ATOMS: atom_id res chain seq x y z
N MET A 1 6.75 -0.14 -19.94
CA MET A 1 6.99 1.21 -20.46
C MET A 1 8.32 1.71 -19.90
N PRO A 2 9.33 1.95 -20.76
CA PRO A 2 10.58 2.60 -20.37
C PRO A 2 10.37 4.02 -19.82
N LEU A 3 11.30 4.48 -18.98
CA LEU A 3 11.25 5.84 -18.42
C LEU A 3 11.40 6.93 -19.50
N THR A 4 12.07 6.64 -20.62
CA THR A 4 12.22 7.55 -21.76
C THR A 4 10.88 7.98 -22.35
N ASP A 5 9.92 7.06 -22.42
CA ASP A 5 8.59 7.32 -22.98
C ASP A 5 7.77 8.23 -22.05
N ILE A 6 8.03 8.17 -20.74
CA ILE A 6 7.44 9.07 -19.75
C ILE A 6 8.12 10.44 -19.85
N ALA A 7 9.45 10.47 -20.01
CA ALA A 7 10.25 11.69 -20.10
C ALA A 7 9.79 12.65 -21.21
N GLU A 8 9.42 12.11 -22.38
CA GLU A 8 8.88 12.89 -23.50
C GLU A 8 7.58 13.63 -23.13
N LYS A 9 6.78 13.08 -22.22
CA LYS A 9 5.52 13.67 -21.76
C LYS A 9 5.69 14.57 -20.54
N THR A 10 6.86 14.58 -19.90
CA THR A 10 7.12 15.28 -18.63
C THR A 10 8.24 16.32 -18.75
N ALA A 11 8.44 16.88 -19.96
CA ALA A 11 9.51 17.84 -20.23
C ALA A 11 10.89 17.36 -19.77
N GLN A 12 11.19 16.07 -19.97
CA GLN A 12 12.43 15.42 -19.52
C GLN A 12 12.64 15.51 -18.00
N PHE A 13 11.55 15.50 -17.22
CA PHE A 13 11.55 15.66 -15.77
C PHE A 13 12.16 17.00 -15.30
N TYR A 14 12.12 18.03 -16.14
CA TYR A 14 12.55 19.37 -15.80
C TYR A 14 11.45 20.13 -15.05
N ALA A 15 11.83 20.94 -14.06
CA ALA A 15 10.92 21.78 -13.27
C ALA A 15 9.74 21.00 -12.61
N PRO A 16 10.02 20.19 -11.56
CA PRO A 16 8.97 19.52 -10.81
C PRO A 16 7.98 20.52 -10.21
N ARG A 17 6.71 20.15 -10.21
CA ARG A 17 5.62 21.00 -9.74
C ARG A 17 4.60 20.18 -8.96
N PHE A 18 3.96 20.84 -8.00
CA PHE A 18 2.80 20.34 -7.30
C PHE A 18 1.63 21.31 -7.42
N GLU A 19 0.43 20.81 -7.18
CA GLU A 19 -0.76 21.62 -6.98
C GLU A 19 -1.52 21.06 -5.76
N VAL A 20 -1.84 21.94 -4.82
CA VAL A 20 -2.68 21.63 -3.65
C VAL A 20 -3.99 22.38 -3.78
N GLU A 21 -5.08 21.66 -3.64
CA GLU A 21 -6.45 22.19 -3.65
C GLU A 21 -7.15 21.79 -2.35
N ILE A 22 -7.68 22.77 -1.62
CA ILE A 22 -8.41 22.53 -0.36
C ILE A 22 -9.80 23.12 -0.47
N GLU A 23 -10.83 22.32 -0.20
CA GLU A 23 -12.25 22.71 -0.35
C GLU A 23 -12.56 23.33 -1.73
N GLY A 24 -11.99 22.75 -2.79
CA GLY A 24 -12.17 23.25 -4.17
C GLY A 24 -11.32 24.48 -4.53
N LYS A 25 -10.59 25.05 -3.57
CA LYS A 25 -9.75 26.25 -3.77
C LYS A 25 -8.29 25.84 -3.96
N LYS A 26 -7.75 26.10 -5.15
CA LYS A 26 -6.33 25.91 -5.45
C LYS A 26 -5.47 26.91 -4.67
N LEU A 27 -4.45 26.41 -3.98
CA LEU A 27 -3.43 27.24 -3.34
C LEU A 27 -2.54 27.82 -4.43
N LYS A 28 -2.69 29.12 -4.72
CA LYS A 28 -1.96 29.82 -5.80
C LYS A 28 -1.12 30.97 -5.24
N GLY A 29 -0.11 31.37 -6.00
CA GLY A 29 0.65 32.59 -5.75
C GLY A 29 1.40 32.53 -4.42
N ALA A 30 1.08 33.41 -3.48
CA ALA A 30 1.77 33.44 -2.19
C ALA A 30 1.58 32.15 -1.36
N MET A 31 0.40 31.50 -1.43
CA MET A 31 0.12 30.28 -0.66
C MET A 31 0.85 29.05 -1.22
N GLU A 32 1.11 29.01 -2.53
CA GLU A 32 1.89 27.95 -3.16
C GLU A 32 3.37 28.07 -2.74
N LYS A 33 3.89 29.31 -2.69
CA LYS A 33 5.30 29.60 -2.40
C LYS A 33 5.74 29.37 -0.95
N ILE A 34 4.80 29.26 -0.02
CA ILE A 34 5.12 29.00 1.40
C ILE A 34 5.25 27.50 1.69
N ILE A 35 4.80 26.63 0.79
CA ILE A 35 4.93 25.18 0.94
C ILE A 35 6.37 24.78 0.60
N THR A 36 7.07 24.17 1.56
CA THR A 36 8.48 23.79 1.43
C THR A 36 8.66 22.33 1.08
N ASP A 37 7.75 21.50 1.58
CA ASP A 37 7.82 20.06 1.49
C ASP A 37 6.42 19.51 1.23
N ILE A 38 6.33 18.56 0.32
CA ILE A 38 5.13 17.76 0.10
C ILE A 38 5.55 16.31 0.00
N SER A 39 4.79 15.44 0.66
CA SER A 39 5.03 14.01 0.69
C SER A 39 3.71 13.26 0.57
N ILE A 40 3.69 12.25 -0.29
CA ILE A 40 2.55 11.34 -0.46
C ILE A 40 3.08 9.92 -0.32
N THR A 41 2.59 9.21 0.69
CA THR A 41 2.93 7.81 0.92
C THR A 41 1.73 6.93 0.59
N GLU A 42 1.95 5.90 -0.21
CA GLU A 42 0.97 4.87 -0.50
C GLU A 42 1.54 3.52 -0.11
N LYS A 43 0.74 2.72 0.58
CA LYS A 43 1.06 1.33 0.94
C LYS A 43 -0.09 0.44 0.53
N VAL A 44 0.21 -0.71 -0.07
CA VAL A 44 -0.80 -1.68 -0.52
C VAL A 44 -1.71 -2.13 0.63
N ASP A 45 -1.20 -2.17 1.87
CA ASP A 45 -1.93 -2.65 3.04
C ASP A 45 -2.43 -1.55 4.01
N GLU A 46 -1.94 -0.31 3.88
CA GLU A 46 -2.34 0.82 4.75
C GLU A 46 -3.05 1.95 4.00
N GLY A 47 -3.12 1.86 2.66
CA GLY A 47 -3.60 2.89 1.72
C GLY A 47 -2.71 4.13 1.68
N ALA A 48 -3.28 5.30 1.45
CA ALA A 48 -2.53 6.52 1.17
C ALA A 48 -2.68 7.61 2.22
N SER A 49 -1.59 8.33 2.46
CA SER A 49 -1.52 9.53 3.28
C SER A 49 -0.76 10.63 2.56
N PHE A 50 -0.98 11.86 2.98
CA PHE A 50 -0.23 13.01 2.54
C PHE A 50 0.26 13.83 3.72
N SER A 51 1.32 14.58 3.47
CA SER A 51 1.84 15.62 4.33
C SER A 51 2.33 16.78 3.47
N PHE A 52 2.09 18.01 3.90
CA PHE A 52 2.81 19.16 3.37
C PHE A 52 3.14 20.14 4.48
N THR A 53 4.32 20.74 4.39
CA THR A 53 4.84 21.70 5.36
C THR A 53 4.85 23.08 4.75
N LEU A 54 4.36 24.07 5.49
CA LEU A 54 4.36 25.47 5.08
C LEU A 54 5.00 26.37 6.14
N TYR A 55 5.69 27.43 5.71
CA TYR A 55 6.13 28.48 6.60
C TYR A 55 4.94 29.28 7.13
N ASP A 56 4.93 29.53 8.43
CA ASP A 56 3.96 30.40 9.06
C ASP A 56 4.58 31.71 9.56
N GLU A 57 4.08 32.79 8.99
CA GLU A 57 4.51 34.14 9.31
C GLU A 57 3.80 34.61 10.58
N PHE A 58 4.57 34.97 11.62
CA PHE A 58 4.02 35.57 12.82
C PHE A 58 3.85 37.09 12.63
N ASP A 59 2.59 37.55 12.59
CA ASP A 59 2.27 38.98 12.50
C ASP A 59 2.47 39.63 13.88
N LEU A 60 3.62 40.31 14.06
CA LEU A 60 3.97 40.99 15.32
C LEU A 60 2.96 42.06 15.75
N ARG A 61 2.20 42.67 14.82
CA ARG A 61 1.21 43.69 15.18
C ARG A 61 -0.06 43.06 15.70
N LYS A 62 -0.50 41.97 15.06
CA LYS A 62 -1.71 41.24 15.44
C LYS A 62 -1.47 40.15 16.49
N GLN A 63 -0.21 39.88 16.84
CA GLN A 63 0.22 38.85 17.78
C GLN A 63 -0.38 37.48 17.45
N ARG A 64 -0.43 37.14 16.16
CA ARG A 64 -0.99 35.87 15.67
C ARG A 64 -0.26 35.35 14.45
N PHE A 65 -0.32 34.05 14.29
CA PHE A 65 0.11 33.37 13.08
C PHE A 65 -0.87 33.62 11.92
N LYS A 66 -0.33 33.66 10.70
CA LYS A 66 -1.09 33.98 9.50
C LYS A 66 -1.89 32.77 9.00
N TRP A 67 -1.31 31.57 9.10
CA TRP A 67 -1.86 30.36 8.49
C TRP A 67 -2.39 29.34 9.50
N LEU A 68 -1.87 29.31 10.72
CA LEU A 68 -2.25 28.34 11.76
C LEU A 68 -3.76 28.24 12.00
N GLU A 69 -4.44 29.38 12.01
CA GLU A 69 -5.88 29.47 12.26
C GLU A 69 -6.68 29.75 10.97
N HIS A 70 -6.05 29.61 9.80
CA HIS A 70 -6.69 29.91 8.53
C HIS A 70 -7.78 28.87 8.20
N GLU A 71 -8.89 29.30 7.63
CA GLU A 71 -10.06 28.43 7.31
C GLU A 71 -9.74 27.27 6.35
N LEU A 72 -8.70 27.43 5.53
CA LEU A 72 -8.25 26.41 4.58
C LEU A 72 -7.53 25.25 5.28
N PHE A 73 -6.83 25.49 6.38
CA PHE A 73 -6.01 24.47 7.03
C PHE A 73 -6.71 23.91 8.27
N GLN A 74 -7.95 23.47 8.13
CA GLN A 74 -8.77 22.94 9.22
C GLN A 74 -8.91 21.42 9.10
N ILE A 75 -8.95 20.73 10.25
CA ILE A 75 -9.22 19.29 10.31
C ILE A 75 -10.57 19.00 9.64
N GLY A 76 -10.59 18.00 8.77
CA GLY A 76 -11.76 17.56 8.02
C GLY A 76 -11.86 18.16 6.60
N ASN A 77 -11.14 19.24 6.30
CA ASN A 77 -11.16 19.85 4.96
C ASN A 77 -10.67 18.86 3.90
N LYS A 78 -11.44 18.77 2.80
CA LYS A 78 -11.12 17.95 1.64
C LYS A 78 -9.91 18.54 0.93
N THR A 79 -8.91 17.69 0.72
CA THR A 79 -7.65 18.05 0.11
C THR A 79 -7.38 17.18 -1.10
N LYS A 80 -6.97 17.79 -2.20
CA LYS A 80 -6.51 17.12 -3.41
C LYS A 80 -5.10 17.59 -3.71
N ILE A 81 -4.19 16.64 -3.93
CA ILE A 81 -2.79 16.94 -4.26
C ILE A 81 -2.44 16.27 -5.58
N SER A 82 -1.87 17.07 -6.48
CA SER A 82 -1.35 16.61 -7.77
C SER A 82 0.14 16.88 -7.85
N LEU A 83 0.91 15.93 -8.38
CA LEU A 83 2.36 16.03 -8.57
C LEU A 83 2.71 15.78 -10.04
N GLY A 84 3.80 16.38 -10.51
CA GLY A 84 4.28 16.16 -11.87
C GLY A 84 5.28 17.21 -12.31
N TYR A 85 5.24 17.55 -13.59
CA TYR A 85 6.20 18.44 -14.22
C TYR A 85 5.48 19.44 -15.12
N GLU A 86 5.86 20.72 -15.02
CA GLU A 86 5.26 21.84 -15.75
C GLU A 86 3.72 21.89 -15.67
N ASN A 87 3.04 21.50 -16.75
CA ASN A 87 1.58 21.45 -16.88
C ASN A 87 1.02 20.03 -16.85
N ASN A 88 1.88 19.01 -16.80
CA ASN A 88 1.48 17.60 -16.71
C ASN A 88 1.51 17.16 -15.25
N LEU A 89 0.42 17.46 -14.54
CA LEU A 89 0.21 17.05 -13.15
C LEU A 89 -0.75 15.87 -13.10
N GLU A 90 -0.37 14.84 -12.35
CA GLU A 90 -1.26 13.72 -12.03
C GLU A 90 -1.83 13.89 -10.64
N THR A 91 -3.14 13.69 -10.48
CA THR A 91 -3.76 13.63 -9.15
C THR A 91 -3.27 12.40 -8.41
N MET A 92 -2.50 12.65 -7.36
CA MET A 92 -1.87 11.61 -6.56
C MET A 92 -2.78 11.14 -5.44
N ILE A 93 -3.49 12.06 -4.77
CA ILE A 93 -4.37 11.73 -3.66
C ILE A 93 -5.54 12.72 -3.55
N GLU A 94 -6.70 12.19 -3.18
CA GLU A 94 -7.87 12.93 -2.68
C GLU A 94 -8.19 12.40 -1.29
N GLY A 95 -8.31 13.30 -0.31
CA GLY A 95 -8.38 12.93 1.09
C GLY A 95 -8.92 14.06 1.98
N LYS A 96 -8.71 13.93 3.28
CA LYS A 96 -9.06 14.94 4.28
C LYS A 96 -7.89 15.23 5.20
N ILE A 97 -7.79 16.48 5.65
CA ILE A 97 -6.85 16.87 6.71
C ILE A 97 -7.27 16.18 8.01
N THR A 98 -6.31 15.53 8.67
CA THR A 98 -6.52 14.83 9.95
C THR A 98 -5.61 15.33 11.08
N SER A 99 -4.49 15.99 10.76
CA SER A 99 -3.60 16.59 11.75
C SER A 99 -3.09 17.95 11.27
N ILE A 100 -2.83 18.82 12.24
CA ILE A 100 -2.17 20.12 12.07
C ILE A 100 -1.09 20.17 13.16
N GLU A 101 0.16 20.14 12.75
CA GLU A 101 1.32 20.04 13.63
C GLU A 101 2.18 21.30 13.48
N PRO A 102 1.98 22.31 14.34
CA PRO A 102 2.86 23.47 14.35
C PRO A 102 4.22 23.11 14.95
N SER A 103 5.28 23.64 14.38
CA SER A 103 6.63 23.60 14.94
C SER A 103 7.09 25.01 15.27
N PHE A 104 7.35 25.23 16.56
CA PHE A 104 7.83 26.51 17.09
C PHE A 104 9.26 26.32 17.58
N PHE A 105 10.21 26.92 16.85
CA PHE A 105 11.58 27.25 17.26
C PHE A 105 12.45 26.16 17.92
N SER A 106 13.54 25.84 17.22
CA SER A 106 14.91 25.89 17.76
C SER A 106 15.89 26.27 16.64
N GLY A 107 15.87 27.55 16.23
CA GLY A 107 16.77 28.11 15.20
C GLY A 107 16.20 28.24 13.78
N GLU A 108 14.96 27.81 13.55
CA GLU A 108 14.28 27.86 12.24
C GLU A 108 13.03 28.75 12.27
N LEU A 109 12.53 29.13 11.08
CA LEU A 109 11.26 29.84 10.92
C LEU A 109 10.10 28.94 11.37
N PRO A 110 9.03 29.47 11.98
CA PRO A 110 7.85 28.69 12.34
C PRO A 110 7.25 28.00 11.11
N THR A 111 6.84 26.74 11.30
CA THR A 111 6.21 25.94 10.25
C THR A 111 4.95 25.26 10.76
N ILE A 112 4.09 24.88 9.82
CA ILE A 112 2.95 24.02 10.06
C ILE A 112 3.07 22.83 9.13
N THR A 113 2.99 21.63 9.70
CA THR A 113 2.83 20.41 8.94
C THR A 113 1.37 20.01 8.94
N ILE A 114 0.77 19.98 7.77
CA ILE A 114 -0.58 19.49 7.55
C ILE A 114 -0.49 18.04 7.11
N THR A 115 -1.19 17.13 7.78
CA THR A 115 -1.27 15.74 7.36
C THR A 115 -2.70 15.28 7.17
N GLY A 116 -2.88 14.28 6.30
CA GLY A 116 -4.18 13.74 5.99
C GLY A 116 -4.12 12.37 5.35
N HIS A 117 -5.30 11.77 5.19
CA HIS A 117 -5.45 10.44 4.63
C HIS A 117 -6.46 10.42 3.49
N ASP A 118 -6.34 9.41 2.64
CA ASP A 118 -7.32 9.15 1.57
C ASP A 118 -8.75 8.97 2.10
N LEU A 119 -9.74 9.12 1.22
CA LEU A 119 -11.17 9.02 1.55
C LEU A 119 -11.58 7.68 2.18
N SER A 120 -10.83 6.61 1.93
CA SER A 120 -11.11 5.28 2.48
C SER A 120 -10.69 5.15 3.95
N PHE A 121 -9.82 6.02 4.46
CA PHE A 121 -9.25 5.89 5.81
C PHE A 121 -10.31 5.89 6.91
N ASP A 122 -11.19 6.89 6.92
CA ASP A 122 -12.18 7.05 7.99
C ASP A 122 -13.17 5.88 8.04
N TYR A 123 -13.64 5.41 6.88
CA TYR A 123 -14.66 4.37 6.82
C TYR A 123 -14.04 2.96 6.85
N LEU A 124 -13.01 2.70 6.02
CA LEU A 124 -12.45 1.35 5.91
C LEU A 124 -11.44 1.03 7.00
N LYS A 125 -10.62 1.99 7.44
CA LYS A 125 -9.43 1.66 8.25
C LYS A 125 -9.63 1.89 9.74
N ARG A 126 -10.56 2.76 10.15
CA ARG A 126 -10.91 2.91 11.56
C ARG A 126 -11.60 1.65 12.09
N PRO A 127 -11.25 1.18 13.31
CA PRO A 127 -12.03 0.19 14.02
C PRO A 127 -13.49 0.65 14.14
N SER A 128 -14.43 -0.26 13.91
CA SER A 128 -15.86 0.04 14.02
C SER A 128 -16.62 -1.09 14.72
N PRO A 129 -17.86 -0.84 15.19
CA PRO A 129 -18.68 -1.86 15.85
C PRO A 129 -18.89 -3.11 15.00
N ALA A 130 -19.27 -4.21 15.65
CA ALA A 130 -19.58 -5.46 14.95
C ALA A 130 -20.77 -5.29 14.00
N GLU A 131 -20.73 -5.98 12.86
CA GLU A 131 -21.83 -6.05 11.90
C GLU A 131 -22.00 -7.49 11.40
N THR A 132 -23.25 -7.92 11.26
CA THR A 132 -23.58 -9.25 10.74
C THR A 132 -24.27 -9.11 9.38
N PHE A 133 -23.76 -9.83 8.39
CA PHE A 133 -24.31 -9.92 7.05
C PHE A 133 -24.96 -11.30 6.88
N LYS A 134 -26.23 -11.32 6.45
CA LYS A 134 -27.01 -12.55 6.33
C LYS A 134 -27.44 -12.79 4.89
N ASN A 135 -27.45 -14.06 4.48
CA ASN A 135 -27.94 -14.52 3.18
C ASN A 135 -27.37 -13.72 1.98
N THR A 136 -26.05 -13.55 1.95
CA THR A 136 -25.34 -12.67 1.00
C THR A 136 -24.13 -13.38 0.40
N THR A 137 -23.47 -12.79 -0.59
CA THR A 137 -22.17 -13.24 -1.12
C THR A 137 -21.03 -12.35 -0.63
N TYR A 138 -19.78 -12.83 -0.75
CA TYR A 138 -18.59 -12.02 -0.45
C TYR A 138 -18.51 -10.76 -1.32
N GLY A 139 -18.86 -10.88 -2.60
CA GLY A 139 -18.91 -9.75 -3.53
C GLY A 139 -19.96 -8.70 -3.14
N GLU A 140 -21.18 -9.12 -2.76
CA GLU A 140 -22.24 -8.20 -2.31
C GLU A 140 -21.81 -7.40 -1.06
N ILE A 141 -21.11 -8.05 -0.12
CA ILE A 141 -20.54 -7.39 1.06
C ILE A 141 -19.50 -6.35 0.64
N ALA A 142 -18.60 -6.72 -0.26
CA ALA A 142 -17.58 -5.81 -0.78
C ALA A 142 -18.21 -4.59 -1.47
N GLU A 143 -19.21 -4.78 -2.33
CA GLU A 143 -19.93 -3.68 -2.97
C GLU A 143 -20.63 -2.76 -1.96
N LYS A 144 -21.31 -3.32 -0.96
CA LYS A 144 -21.97 -2.54 0.10
C LYS A 144 -20.97 -1.66 0.84
N ILE A 145 -19.84 -2.25 1.25
CA ILE A 145 -18.79 -1.53 1.99
C ILE A 145 -18.13 -0.46 1.11
N ALA A 146 -17.85 -0.75 -0.17
CA ALA A 146 -17.29 0.22 -1.11
C ALA A 146 -18.18 1.46 -1.22
N ARG A 147 -19.49 1.26 -1.43
CA ARG A 147 -20.46 2.34 -1.55
C ARG A 147 -20.57 3.15 -0.25
N GLY A 148 -20.54 2.48 0.91
CA GLY A 148 -20.50 3.12 2.22
C GLY A 148 -19.26 4.00 2.42
N ALA A 149 -18.12 3.60 1.85
CA ALA A 149 -16.88 4.38 1.83
C ALA A 149 -16.85 5.47 0.75
N GLY A 150 -17.88 5.60 -0.10
CA GLY A 150 -17.87 6.52 -1.25
C GLY A 150 -16.91 6.11 -2.38
N LEU A 151 -16.52 4.84 -2.45
CA LEU A 151 -15.64 4.26 -3.45
C LEU A 151 -16.44 3.59 -4.57
N GLN A 152 -15.84 3.54 -5.76
CA GLN A 152 -16.36 2.83 -6.93
C GLN A 152 -15.99 1.33 -6.81
N PRO A 153 -16.95 0.41 -6.69
CA PRO A 153 -16.64 -1.02 -6.60
C PRO A 153 -16.29 -1.60 -7.97
N VAL A 154 -15.20 -2.37 -8.02
CA VAL A 154 -14.90 -3.35 -9.07
C VAL A 154 -14.80 -4.70 -8.37
N VAL A 155 -15.82 -5.54 -8.58
CA VAL A 155 -16.01 -6.77 -7.82
C VAL A 155 -16.29 -7.91 -8.79
N ASP A 156 -15.49 -8.96 -8.73
CA ASP A 156 -15.77 -10.18 -9.48
C ASP A 156 -16.90 -10.96 -8.82
N ARG A 157 -17.68 -11.69 -9.63
CA ARG A 157 -18.73 -12.55 -9.10
C ARG A 157 -18.14 -13.67 -8.25
N SER A 158 -18.60 -13.75 -7.01
CA SER A 158 -18.44 -14.92 -6.16
C SER A 158 -19.80 -15.60 -6.04
N ASP A 159 -20.00 -16.77 -6.66
CA ASP A 159 -21.27 -17.52 -6.57
C ASP A 159 -21.47 -18.19 -5.19
N ILE A 160 -20.54 -17.96 -4.25
CA ILE A 160 -20.58 -18.50 -2.90
C ILE A 160 -21.50 -17.63 -2.04
N ARG A 161 -22.71 -18.13 -1.81
CA ARG A 161 -23.69 -17.52 -0.89
C ARG A 161 -23.45 -18.04 0.53
N VAL A 162 -23.25 -17.12 1.47
CA VAL A 162 -23.06 -17.40 2.90
C VAL A 162 -24.33 -17.06 3.69
N LEU A 163 -24.73 -17.97 4.58
CA LEU A 163 -25.90 -17.78 5.44
C LEU A 163 -25.69 -16.64 6.43
N GLU A 164 -24.51 -16.58 7.04
CA GLU A 164 -24.12 -15.55 7.98
C GLU A 164 -22.60 -15.35 7.95
N ILE A 165 -22.17 -14.10 7.90
CA ILE A 165 -20.78 -13.72 8.13
C ILE A 165 -20.73 -12.46 8.99
N LYS A 166 -19.79 -12.45 9.94
CA LYS A 166 -19.69 -11.39 10.94
C LYS A 166 -18.35 -10.67 10.84
N LYS A 167 -18.44 -9.36 10.82
CA LYS A 167 -17.34 -8.45 11.14
C LYS A 167 -17.28 -8.30 12.65
N GLN A 168 -16.10 -8.50 13.24
CA GLN A 168 -15.90 -8.45 14.69
C GLN A 168 -15.95 -7.01 15.22
N ASN A 169 -16.14 -6.89 16.54
CA ASN A 169 -16.05 -5.60 17.21
C ASN A 169 -14.60 -5.08 17.14
N ASN A 170 -14.42 -3.79 16.87
CA ASN A 170 -13.11 -3.15 16.65
C ASN A 170 -12.29 -3.73 15.47
N GLU A 171 -12.86 -4.61 14.64
CA GLU A 171 -12.32 -4.92 13.32
C GLU A 171 -12.63 -3.75 12.39
N SER A 172 -11.68 -3.33 11.56
CA SER A 172 -11.94 -2.33 10.52
C SER A 172 -12.50 -3.02 9.27
N TYR A 173 -13.29 -2.33 8.43
CA TYR A 173 -13.78 -2.94 7.19
C TYR A 173 -12.63 -3.34 6.26
N TYR A 174 -11.49 -2.66 6.31
CA TYR A 174 -10.30 -3.00 5.55
C TYR A 174 -9.76 -4.39 5.94
N ARG A 175 -9.60 -4.65 7.24
CA ARG A 175 -9.17 -5.95 7.75
C ARG A 175 -10.20 -7.03 7.45
N PHE A 176 -11.47 -6.70 7.62
CA PHE A 176 -12.58 -7.58 7.30
C PHE A 176 -12.54 -7.99 5.82
N LEU A 177 -12.47 -7.04 4.88
CA LEU A 177 -12.39 -7.30 3.44
C LEU A 177 -11.11 -8.06 3.05
N LYS A 178 -9.95 -7.75 3.63
CA LYS A 178 -8.72 -8.55 3.43
C LYS A 178 -8.93 -10.01 3.83
N ARG A 179 -9.61 -10.25 4.97
CA ARG A 179 -9.95 -11.61 5.42
C ARG A 179 -10.91 -12.28 4.44
N LEU A 180 -11.98 -11.60 4.05
CA LEU A 180 -12.96 -12.11 3.08
C LEU A 180 -12.29 -12.51 1.75
N ALA A 181 -11.44 -11.64 1.22
CA ALA A 181 -10.72 -11.89 -0.03
C ALA A 181 -9.84 -13.15 0.11
N GLY A 182 -9.13 -13.28 1.22
CA GLY A 182 -8.31 -14.47 1.52
C GLY A 182 -9.10 -15.78 1.63
N GLU A 183 -10.36 -15.75 2.09
CA GLU A 183 -11.21 -16.95 2.20
C GLU A 183 -11.56 -17.53 0.82
N ILE A 184 -11.69 -16.67 -0.20
CA ILE A 184 -12.08 -17.05 -1.57
C ILE A 184 -10.97 -16.90 -2.61
N GLU A 185 -9.72 -16.71 -2.17
CA GLU A 185 -8.54 -16.52 -3.04
C GLU A 185 -8.60 -15.27 -3.93
N PHE A 186 -9.37 -14.28 -3.52
CA PHE A 186 -9.43 -12.97 -4.18
C PHE A 186 -8.34 -12.04 -3.63
N VAL A 187 -8.11 -10.96 -4.36
CA VAL A 187 -7.33 -9.81 -3.91
C VAL A 187 -8.25 -8.64 -3.61
N PHE A 188 -7.95 -7.95 -2.50
CA PHE A 188 -8.60 -6.71 -2.11
C PHE A 188 -7.58 -5.59 -1.93
N PHE A 189 -7.85 -4.45 -2.56
CA PHE A 189 -7.10 -3.20 -2.40
C PHE A 189 -7.95 -2.00 -2.85
N VAL A 190 -7.52 -0.81 -2.47
CA VAL A 190 -8.08 0.46 -2.95
C VAL A 190 -7.05 1.14 -3.82
N TYR A 191 -7.45 1.58 -5.00
CA TYR A 191 -6.62 2.38 -5.90
C TYR A 191 -7.40 3.57 -6.41
N LYS A 192 -6.87 4.79 -6.18
CA LYS A 192 -7.57 6.05 -6.41
C LYS A 192 -8.95 6.02 -5.71
N LYS A 193 -10.05 6.18 -6.46
CA LYS A 193 -11.42 6.14 -5.94
C LYS A 193 -12.08 4.76 -6.12
N THR A 194 -11.33 3.75 -6.55
CA THR A 194 -11.85 2.45 -6.92
C THR A 194 -11.43 1.39 -5.90
N MET A 195 -12.39 0.61 -5.44
CA MET A 195 -12.18 -0.53 -4.56
C MET A 195 -12.22 -1.81 -5.40
N TYR A 196 -11.15 -2.57 -5.40
CA TYR A 196 -11.05 -3.84 -6.12
C TYR A 196 -11.26 -5.00 -5.15
N PHE A 197 -12.14 -5.93 -5.52
CA PHE A 197 -12.35 -7.20 -4.84
C PHE A 197 -12.53 -8.28 -5.91
N VAL A 198 -11.40 -8.76 -6.44
CA VAL A 198 -11.35 -9.53 -7.70
C VAL A 198 -10.52 -10.80 -7.54
N SER A 199 -10.80 -11.80 -8.36
CA SER A 199 -10.10 -13.09 -8.37
C SER A 199 -8.64 -12.97 -8.83
N GLU A 200 -8.41 -12.10 -9.81
CA GLU A 200 -7.08 -11.75 -10.30
C GLU A 200 -7.05 -10.26 -10.62
N TYR A 201 -5.94 -9.60 -10.29
CA TYR A 201 -5.69 -8.24 -10.74
C TYR A 201 -4.41 -8.19 -11.55
N ILE A 202 -4.58 -8.04 -12.87
CA ILE A 202 -3.48 -7.77 -13.79
C ILE A 202 -3.20 -6.28 -13.68
N TYR A 203 -2.08 -5.92 -13.05
CA TYR A 203 -1.65 -4.53 -13.00
C TYR A 203 -1.40 -4.04 -14.43
N PRO A 204 -2.13 -3.02 -14.90
CA PRO A 204 -2.09 -2.62 -16.32
C PRO A 204 -0.77 -1.95 -16.69
N GLU A 205 0.02 -1.50 -15.71
CA GLU A 205 1.24 -0.72 -15.92
C GLU A 205 2.46 -1.42 -15.35
N GLU A 206 3.36 -1.81 -16.25
CA GLU A 206 4.73 -2.18 -15.92
C GLU A 206 5.67 -1.04 -16.32
N ILE A 207 6.44 -0.51 -15.37
CA ILE A 207 7.43 0.53 -15.61
C ILE A 207 8.83 -0.08 -15.51
N THR A 208 9.69 0.23 -16.48
CA THR A 208 11.05 -0.30 -16.53
C THR A 208 12.05 0.74 -16.01
N LEU A 209 12.84 0.36 -15.01
CA LEU A 209 13.92 1.17 -14.45
C LEU A 209 15.26 0.43 -14.55
N SER A 210 16.24 1.09 -15.16
CA SER A 210 17.58 0.56 -15.38
C SER A 210 18.60 1.21 -14.43
N PHE A 211 19.44 0.40 -13.78
CA PHE A 211 20.52 0.92 -12.95
C PHE A 211 21.56 1.70 -13.76
N GLY A 212 22.05 2.80 -13.20
CA GLY A 212 22.96 3.73 -13.88
C GLY A 212 22.30 4.63 -14.92
N ARG A 213 20.96 4.64 -14.99
CA ARG A 213 20.19 5.56 -15.84
C ARG A 213 18.97 6.13 -15.10
N ASP A 214 18.08 5.24 -14.66
CA ASP A 214 16.76 5.60 -14.14
C ASP A 214 16.71 5.51 -12.60
N LEU A 215 17.44 4.53 -12.04
CA LEU A 215 17.55 4.32 -10.59
C LEU A 215 18.62 5.24 -10.00
N ILE A 216 18.22 6.01 -8.99
CA ILE A 216 19.13 6.79 -8.13
C ILE A 216 19.77 5.86 -7.10
N SER A 217 18.98 4.97 -6.49
CA SER A 217 19.49 3.96 -5.56
C SER A 217 18.63 2.72 -5.56
N PHE A 218 19.22 1.57 -5.25
CA PHE A 218 18.49 0.35 -5.00
C PHE A 218 19.28 -0.54 -4.03
N LYS A 219 18.62 -1.00 -2.97
CA LYS A 219 19.15 -1.85 -1.90
C LYS A 219 18.34 -3.14 -1.85
N PRO A 220 18.63 -4.12 -2.72
CA PRO A 220 17.96 -5.41 -2.66
C PRO A 220 18.47 -6.24 -1.48
N SER A 221 17.60 -7.10 -0.95
CA SER A 221 17.93 -8.09 0.06
C SER A 221 17.50 -9.47 -0.41
N LEU A 222 18.43 -10.43 -0.29
CA LEU A 222 18.17 -11.85 -0.49
C LEU A 222 18.23 -12.55 0.86
N ASN A 223 17.08 -12.93 1.39
CA ASN A 223 16.98 -13.57 2.69
C ASN A 223 16.30 -14.94 2.61
N THR A 224 17.05 -15.99 2.95
CA THR A 224 16.55 -17.37 2.97
C THR A 224 16.25 -17.89 4.39
N SER A 225 16.50 -17.10 5.45
CA SER A 225 16.34 -17.57 6.83
C SER A 225 14.88 -17.76 7.24
N GLY A 226 13.96 -17.01 6.62
CA GLY A 226 12.52 -17.06 6.90
C GLY A 226 11.75 -18.10 6.08
N ILE A 227 12.43 -18.90 5.26
CA ILE A 227 11.77 -19.86 4.37
C ILE A 227 11.20 -21.01 5.19
N LEU A 228 9.94 -21.35 4.90
CA LEU A 228 9.24 -22.45 5.53
C LEU A 228 9.09 -23.63 4.57
N LYS A 229 9.43 -24.82 5.05
CA LYS A 229 9.17 -26.11 4.41
C LYS A 229 7.71 -26.46 4.47
N SER A 230 7.10 -26.28 5.64
CA SER A 230 5.70 -26.59 5.85
C SER A 230 5.09 -25.71 6.93
N VAL A 231 3.77 -25.55 6.83
CA VAL A 231 2.95 -24.93 7.86
C VAL A 231 1.86 -25.91 8.24
N GLU A 232 1.70 -26.15 9.54
CA GLU A 232 0.61 -26.90 10.13
C GLU A 232 -0.24 -25.97 11.00
N VAL A 233 -1.55 -25.98 10.78
CA VAL A 233 -2.52 -25.24 11.59
C VAL A 233 -3.32 -26.24 12.39
N ARG A 234 -3.26 -26.13 13.71
CA ARG A 234 -4.10 -26.88 14.65
C ARG A 234 -5.11 -25.94 15.25
N GLY A 235 -6.36 -26.14 14.87
CA GLY A 235 -7.46 -25.30 15.31
C GLY A 235 -8.56 -26.08 16.00
N HIS A 236 -9.46 -25.35 16.63
CA HIS A 236 -10.68 -25.87 17.24
C HIS A 236 -11.87 -25.43 16.40
N ASN A 237 -12.83 -26.33 16.22
CA ASN A 237 -14.12 -26.00 15.62
C ASN A 237 -15.15 -25.76 16.72
N PRO A 238 -15.71 -24.56 16.88
CA PRO A 238 -16.73 -24.30 17.91
C PRO A 238 -17.99 -25.18 17.77
N LYS A 239 -18.24 -25.74 16.58
CA LYS A 239 -19.35 -26.68 16.34
C LYS A 239 -19.05 -28.11 16.76
N ASP A 240 -17.77 -28.48 16.88
CA ASP A 240 -17.31 -29.77 17.41
C ASP A 240 -16.05 -29.55 18.26
N PRO A 241 -16.20 -29.00 19.48
CA PRO A 241 -15.07 -28.62 20.32
C PRO A 241 -14.25 -29.81 20.83
N SER A 242 -14.76 -31.04 20.66
CA SER A 242 -14.12 -32.28 21.12
C SER A 242 -13.02 -32.78 20.18
N LYS A 243 -12.97 -32.28 18.93
CA LYS A 243 -12.02 -32.75 17.92
C LYS A 243 -11.15 -31.61 17.40
N PRO A 244 -9.81 -31.70 17.53
CA PRO A 244 -8.92 -30.75 16.89
C PRO A 244 -9.01 -30.92 15.37
N VAL A 245 -9.02 -29.80 14.66
CA VAL A 245 -8.99 -29.74 13.21
C VAL A 245 -7.57 -29.37 12.78
N VAL A 246 -6.95 -30.23 12.00
CA VAL A 246 -5.56 -30.06 11.57
C VAL A 246 -5.50 -29.90 10.05
N GLY A 247 -4.82 -28.86 9.58
CA GLY A 247 -4.49 -28.66 8.18
C GLY A 247 -2.99 -28.42 8.01
N LYS A 248 -2.32 -29.24 7.19
CA LYS A 248 -0.89 -29.07 6.88
C LYS A 248 -0.68 -28.84 5.39
N VAL A 249 0.25 -27.94 5.07
CA VAL A 249 0.70 -27.62 3.72
C VAL A 249 2.21 -27.68 3.69
N VAL A 250 2.76 -28.34 2.68
CA VAL A 250 4.20 -28.43 2.42
C VAL A 250 4.51 -27.63 1.16
N ALA A 251 5.60 -26.87 1.17
CA ALA A 251 6.04 -26.12 0.02
C ALA A 251 6.42 -27.08 -1.13
N LYS A 252 5.90 -26.80 -2.33
CA LYS A 252 6.24 -27.57 -3.52
C LYS A 252 7.71 -27.32 -3.88
N GLY A 253 8.49 -28.38 -4.03
CA GLY A 253 9.91 -28.31 -4.40
C GLY A 253 10.83 -27.77 -3.29
N LEU A 254 10.43 -27.95 -2.03
CA LEU A 254 11.25 -27.65 -0.86
C LEU A 254 11.28 -28.86 0.09
N VAL A 255 12.23 -29.77 -0.13
CA VAL A 255 12.66 -30.80 0.82
C VAL A 255 14.06 -30.52 1.37
N GLU A 256 14.47 -31.28 2.38
CA GLU A 256 15.78 -31.14 2.99
C GLU A 256 16.89 -31.39 1.94
N GLY A 257 17.79 -30.42 1.78
CA GLY A 257 18.88 -30.49 0.82
C GLY A 257 18.51 -30.12 -0.62
N GLU A 258 17.29 -29.64 -0.88
CA GLU A 258 16.91 -29.10 -2.19
C GLU A 258 17.45 -27.69 -2.44
N TYR A 259 17.57 -27.37 -3.73
CA TYR A 259 17.99 -26.06 -4.21
C TYR A 259 16.79 -25.19 -4.55
N ILE A 260 16.74 -23.97 -4.02
CA ILE A 260 15.86 -22.94 -4.54
C ILE A 260 16.59 -22.19 -5.65
N LYS A 261 15.91 -22.07 -6.81
CA LYS A 261 16.33 -21.17 -7.89
C LYS A 261 15.84 -19.76 -7.58
N ILE A 262 16.77 -18.80 -7.58
CA ILE A 262 16.52 -17.39 -7.28
C ILE A 262 17.21 -16.59 -8.37
N GLY A 263 16.45 -16.21 -9.41
CA GLY A 263 17.04 -15.72 -10.66
C GLY A 263 17.98 -16.78 -11.26
N SER A 264 19.24 -16.41 -11.51
CA SER A 264 20.27 -17.36 -11.98
C SER A 264 20.98 -18.13 -10.86
N LEU A 265 20.74 -17.79 -9.58
CA LEU A 265 21.39 -18.45 -8.46
C LEU A 265 20.60 -19.70 -8.06
N SER A 266 21.30 -20.76 -7.66
CA SER A 266 20.71 -21.90 -6.98
C SER A 266 21.32 -21.99 -5.58
N LYS A 267 20.49 -21.99 -4.53
CA LYS A 267 20.97 -22.05 -3.13
C LYS A 267 20.39 -23.28 -2.45
N LYS A 268 21.27 -24.13 -1.90
CA LYS A 268 20.87 -25.30 -1.12
C LYS A 268 20.29 -24.83 0.21
N ILE A 269 19.14 -25.38 0.59
CA ILE A 269 18.57 -25.15 1.92
C ILE A 269 18.65 -26.45 2.71
N GLU A 270 19.47 -26.41 3.75
CA GLU A 270 19.58 -27.49 4.72
C GLU A 270 18.61 -27.20 5.86
N ASN A 271 17.83 -28.21 6.27
CA ASN A 271 16.87 -28.13 7.37
C ASN A 271 15.87 -26.95 7.28
N PRO A 272 15.09 -26.82 6.19
CA PRO A 272 14.11 -25.74 6.10
C PRO A 272 13.07 -25.84 7.22
N ALA A 273 12.74 -24.71 7.83
CA ALA A 273 11.93 -24.66 9.05
C ALA A 273 10.49 -25.14 8.83
N GLU A 274 9.94 -25.85 9.82
CA GLU A 274 8.51 -26.19 9.89
C GLU A 274 7.83 -25.28 10.91
N LYS A 275 6.65 -24.74 10.58
CA LYS A 275 5.89 -23.86 11.47
C LYS A 275 4.59 -24.52 11.89
N VAL A 276 4.34 -24.55 13.19
CA VAL A 276 3.04 -24.97 13.75
C VAL A 276 2.33 -23.73 14.29
N ILE A 277 1.05 -23.60 13.96
CA ILE A 277 0.17 -22.54 14.43
C ILE A 277 -0.95 -23.21 15.24
N ASP A 278 -0.97 -22.94 16.53
CA ASP A 278 -1.97 -23.48 17.45
C ASP A 278 -3.00 -22.41 17.85
N ASN A 279 -4.06 -22.84 18.52
CA ASN A 279 -5.10 -21.99 19.11
C ASN A 279 -5.86 -21.09 18.10
N VAL A 280 -6.06 -21.60 16.89
CA VAL A 280 -6.84 -20.91 15.84
C VAL A 280 -8.27 -21.45 15.82
N THR A 281 -9.26 -20.58 15.63
CA THR A 281 -10.63 -21.03 15.34
C THR A 281 -10.74 -21.40 13.86
N VAL A 282 -11.11 -22.64 13.56
CA VAL A 282 -11.26 -23.13 12.18
C VAL A 282 -12.58 -23.87 12.02
N THR A 283 -13.14 -23.85 10.82
CA THR A 283 -14.46 -24.46 10.54
C THR A 283 -14.37 -25.83 9.88
N SER A 284 -13.19 -26.17 9.33
CA SER A 284 -12.94 -27.43 8.61
C SER A 284 -11.43 -27.64 8.39
N VAL A 285 -11.04 -28.86 8.01
CA VAL A 285 -9.67 -29.16 7.56
C VAL A 285 -9.27 -28.30 6.37
N SER A 286 -10.18 -28.05 5.43
CA SER A 286 -9.93 -27.17 4.28
C SER A 286 -9.66 -25.72 4.69
N HIS A 287 -10.39 -25.18 5.67
CA HIS A 287 -10.13 -23.85 6.23
C HIS A 287 -8.74 -23.81 6.89
N ALA A 288 -8.39 -24.80 7.71
CA ALA A 288 -7.06 -24.89 8.32
C ALA A 288 -5.93 -24.96 7.28
N ARG A 289 -6.12 -25.72 6.18
CA ARG A 289 -5.17 -25.78 5.07
C ARG A 289 -5.00 -24.44 4.35
N LYS A 290 -6.08 -23.71 4.08
CA LYS A 290 -6.01 -22.37 3.47
C LYS A 290 -5.20 -21.38 4.31
N ILE A 291 -5.36 -21.43 5.63
CA ILE A 291 -4.55 -20.61 6.56
C ILE A 291 -3.07 -21.01 6.43
N ALA A 292 -2.77 -22.32 6.45
CA ALA A 292 -1.41 -22.82 6.30
C ALA A 292 -0.78 -22.41 4.96
N GLU A 293 -1.52 -22.52 3.85
CA GLU A 293 -1.14 -22.06 2.51
C GLU A 293 -0.80 -20.57 2.48
N SER A 294 -1.65 -19.74 3.08
CA SER A 294 -1.44 -18.28 3.14
C SER A 294 -0.16 -17.92 3.91
N VAL A 295 0.08 -18.55 5.06
CA VAL A 295 1.28 -18.30 5.87
C VAL A 295 2.53 -18.78 5.16
N LEU A 296 2.48 -19.98 4.55
CA LEU A 296 3.58 -20.55 3.79
C LEU A 296 3.93 -19.66 2.59
N LYS A 297 2.92 -19.22 1.83
CA LYS A 297 3.07 -18.31 0.69
C LYS A 297 3.70 -16.99 1.13
N LYS A 298 3.21 -16.35 2.20
CA LYS A 298 3.79 -15.10 2.72
C LYS A 298 5.25 -15.25 3.14
N ALA A 299 5.59 -16.33 3.85
CA ALA A 299 6.96 -16.58 4.28
C ALA A 299 7.91 -16.75 3.09
N ASN A 300 7.47 -17.49 2.06
CA ASN A 300 8.31 -17.83 0.91
C ASN A 300 8.27 -16.76 -0.21
N GLN A 301 7.37 -15.76 -0.15
CA GLN A 301 7.32 -14.66 -1.12
C GLN A 301 8.31 -13.52 -0.82
N SER A 302 8.76 -13.38 0.43
CA SER A 302 9.64 -12.29 0.86
C SER A 302 11.14 -12.65 0.78
N ILE A 303 11.51 -13.63 -0.05
CA ILE A 303 12.91 -14.08 -0.21
C ILE A 303 13.77 -12.99 -0.84
N LEU A 304 13.19 -12.28 -1.83
CA LEU A 304 13.83 -11.15 -2.49
C LEU A 304 12.96 -9.91 -2.28
N THR A 305 13.50 -8.96 -1.53
CA THR A 305 12.90 -7.64 -1.32
C THR A 305 13.87 -6.56 -1.77
N GLY A 306 13.41 -5.31 -1.82
CA GLY A 306 14.32 -4.19 -2.02
C GLY A 306 13.67 -2.86 -1.73
N GLU A 307 14.52 -1.89 -1.41
CA GLU A 307 14.15 -0.48 -1.31
C GLU A 307 14.91 0.29 -2.38
N GLY A 308 14.24 1.20 -3.08
CA GLY A 308 14.87 1.97 -4.15
C GLY A 308 14.34 3.38 -4.26
N SER A 309 15.03 4.16 -5.09
CA SER A 309 14.60 5.49 -5.46
C SER A 309 14.90 5.79 -6.92
N SER A 310 14.04 6.60 -7.52
CA SER A 310 14.19 7.18 -8.85
C SER A 310 13.90 8.68 -8.80
N ILE A 311 14.12 9.35 -9.92
CA ILE A 311 13.50 10.65 -10.17
C ILE A 311 11.98 10.55 -9.96
N GLY A 312 11.34 11.67 -9.65
CA GLY A 312 9.90 11.74 -9.47
C GLY A 312 9.12 11.21 -10.67
N VAL A 313 8.39 10.11 -10.49
CA VAL A 313 7.55 9.53 -11.55
C VAL A 313 6.18 9.24 -10.94
N PRO A 314 5.19 10.12 -11.12
CA PRO A 314 3.85 9.96 -10.53
C PRO A 314 3.21 8.59 -10.78
N GLN A 315 3.56 7.94 -11.89
CA GLN A 315 3.03 6.62 -12.27
C GLN A 315 3.61 5.46 -11.44
N ILE A 316 4.75 5.64 -10.77
CA ILE A 316 5.27 4.63 -9.84
C ILE A 316 4.46 4.70 -8.54
N ARG A 317 3.42 3.88 -8.47
CA ARG A 317 2.44 3.83 -7.37
C ARG A 317 2.50 2.49 -6.63
N ALA A 318 2.04 2.45 -5.38
CA ALA A 318 1.86 1.19 -4.69
C ALA A 318 0.90 0.27 -5.48
N GLY A 319 1.30 -1.00 -5.64
CA GLY A 319 0.57 -1.99 -6.42
C GLY A 319 1.14 -2.24 -7.82
N ILE A 320 1.81 -1.30 -8.48
CA ILE A 320 2.29 -1.57 -9.84
C ILE A 320 3.44 -2.60 -9.86
N THR A 321 3.80 -3.06 -11.05
CA THR A 321 5.01 -3.87 -11.24
C THR A 321 6.13 -3.01 -11.84
N LEU A 322 7.32 -3.06 -11.25
CA LEU A 322 8.54 -2.51 -11.80
C LEU A 322 9.39 -3.63 -12.41
N GLN A 323 9.84 -3.42 -13.65
CA GLN A 323 10.89 -4.22 -14.26
C GLN A 323 12.24 -3.54 -13.98
N LEU A 324 13.04 -4.13 -13.10
CA LEU A 324 14.34 -3.59 -12.69
C LEU A 324 15.48 -4.26 -13.47
N GLU A 325 16.35 -3.46 -14.10
CA GLU A 325 17.39 -3.94 -15.01
C GLU A 325 18.79 -3.50 -14.61
N ARG A 326 19.80 -4.22 -15.11
CA ARG A 326 21.24 -3.96 -14.90
C ARG A 326 21.69 -4.03 -13.43
N LEU A 327 21.05 -4.89 -12.64
CA LEU A 327 21.36 -5.16 -11.23
C LEU A 327 22.05 -6.54 -11.05
N GLY A 328 22.53 -7.12 -12.16
CA GLY A 328 23.00 -8.51 -12.20
C GLY A 328 21.86 -9.51 -12.32
N SER A 329 22.20 -10.76 -12.66
CA SER A 329 21.23 -11.81 -13.00
C SER A 329 20.34 -12.27 -11.84
N ILE A 330 20.78 -12.04 -10.60
CA ILE A 330 20.02 -12.39 -9.39
C ILE A 330 18.96 -11.32 -9.08
N PHE A 331 19.31 -10.04 -9.20
CA PHE A 331 18.49 -8.93 -8.73
C PHE A 331 17.74 -8.19 -9.85
N SER A 332 18.05 -8.45 -11.12
CA SER A 332 17.24 -7.94 -12.24
C SER A 332 15.97 -8.77 -12.46
N GLY A 333 14.86 -8.10 -12.82
CA GLY A 333 13.56 -8.69 -13.17
C GLY A 333 12.37 -7.97 -12.53
N ARG A 334 11.25 -8.68 -12.36
CA ARG A 334 9.95 -8.10 -12.01
C ARG A 334 9.73 -8.00 -10.51
N TYR A 335 9.36 -6.81 -10.06
CA TYR A 335 9.16 -6.46 -8.66
C TYR A 335 7.79 -5.82 -8.47
N TYR A 336 7.05 -6.30 -7.49
CA TYR A 336 5.79 -5.71 -7.09
C TYR A 336 6.02 -4.61 -6.06
N VAL A 337 5.50 -3.42 -6.33
CA VAL A 337 5.65 -2.27 -5.44
C VAL A 337 4.67 -2.38 -4.27
N THR A 338 5.19 -2.54 -3.06
CA THR A 338 4.36 -2.63 -1.85
C THR A 338 4.12 -1.27 -1.20
N GLU A 339 5.04 -0.34 -1.41
CA GLU A 339 4.98 1.01 -0.86
C GLU A 339 5.68 2.00 -1.79
N THR A 340 5.16 3.22 -1.85
CA THR A 340 5.78 4.35 -2.53
C THR A 340 5.69 5.61 -1.69
N THR A 341 6.74 6.42 -1.71
CA THR A 341 6.74 7.78 -1.17
C THR A 341 7.20 8.74 -2.25
N HIS A 342 6.31 9.64 -2.66
CA HIS A 342 6.59 10.74 -3.56
C HIS A 342 6.86 11.99 -2.74
N SER A 343 7.99 12.65 -2.95
CA SER A 343 8.34 13.87 -2.22
C SER A 343 8.85 14.96 -3.14
N ILE A 344 8.30 16.17 -3.03
CA ILE A 344 8.86 17.38 -3.65
C ILE A 344 9.31 18.33 -2.56
N ASN A 345 10.56 18.76 -2.62
CA ASN A 345 11.14 19.79 -1.76
C ASN A 345 12.26 20.56 -2.49
N ASN A 346 13.07 21.32 -1.75
CA ASN A 346 14.18 22.09 -2.31
C ASN A 346 15.24 21.25 -3.06
N SER A 347 15.27 19.92 -2.86
CA SER A 347 16.16 18.99 -3.58
C SER A 347 15.54 18.42 -4.85
N GLY A 348 14.32 18.83 -5.21
CA GLY A 348 13.58 18.35 -6.38
C GLY A 348 12.51 17.31 -6.04
N TYR A 349 12.12 16.52 -7.04
CA TYR A 349 11.10 15.47 -6.93
C TYR A 349 11.75 14.09 -6.95
N LEU A 350 11.50 13.31 -5.90
CA LEU A 350 11.95 11.93 -5.74
C LEU A 350 10.74 11.00 -5.58
N THR A 351 10.83 9.81 -6.17
CA THR A 351 9.98 8.67 -5.81
C THR A 351 10.83 7.61 -5.13
N ARG A 352 10.50 7.28 -3.87
CA ARG A 352 11.03 6.12 -3.15
C ARG A 352 10.02 4.99 -3.22
N PHE A 353 10.49 3.75 -3.26
CA PHE A 353 9.63 2.59 -3.31
C PHE A 353 10.22 1.41 -2.55
N SER A 354 9.33 0.60 -1.99
CA SER A 354 9.63 -0.72 -1.43
C SER A 354 9.00 -1.77 -2.33
N VAL A 355 9.75 -2.84 -2.59
CA VAL A 355 9.34 -3.89 -3.52
C VAL A 355 9.57 -5.29 -2.97
N ILE A 356 8.74 -6.22 -3.44
CA ILE A 356 8.93 -7.66 -3.29
C ILE A 356 9.03 -8.30 -4.68
N ARG A 357 9.88 -9.32 -4.83
CA ARG A 357 10.01 -10.03 -6.10
C ARG A 357 8.70 -10.74 -6.45
N ARG A 358 8.28 -10.64 -7.71
CA ARG A 358 7.30 -11.54 -8.29
C ARG A 358 7.97 -12.44 -9.31
N GLU A 359 7.93 -13.75 -9.05
CA GLU A 359 8.17 -14.72 -10.11
C GLU A 359 6.93 -14.81 -10.98
N LYS A 360 7.13 -15.17 -12.25
CA LYS A 360 6.09 -15.16 -13.29
C LYS A 360 4.87 -15.98 -12.91
#